data_AF-A0A382XBI2-F1
#
_entry.id   AF-A0A382XBI2-F1
#
_cell.length_a   1.000
_cell.length_b   1.000
_cell.length_c   1.000
_cell.angle_alpha   90.00
_cell.angle_beta   90.00
_cell.angle_gamma   90.00
#
_symmetry.space_group_name_H-M   'P 1'
#
loop_
_entity.id
_entity.type
_entity.pdbx_description
1 polymer ?
#
loop_
_entity_poly.entity_id
_entity_poly.type
_entity_poly.pdbx_seq_one_letter_code
_entity_poly.pdbx_strand_id
1 'polypeptide(L)'
;MTLKTQRLLVRARKIANKGEIEEAEKIYSMILEDSPENKEAKDELSALKHRKLQQEPPREKIHSVISLFTNNQIQEALDDVKTLINGYPNSALLYNIRASCCKAIGQLDTAVKDYEKALALKPDYAEALYNLGITLRELGQIDAAIKSYKQALTIKPDYFGAHNNLGNIFLELGQ
;
A
#
# COMPACT_ATOMS: atom_id res chain seq x y z
N MET A 1 -21.44 25.22 -23.47
CA MET A 1 -21.55 23.84 -22.94
C MET A 1 -22.70 23.15 -23.67
N THR A 2 -22.53 21.91 -24.17
CA THR A 2 -23.58 21.21 -24.91
C THR A 2 -24.53 20.42 -23.99
N LEU A 3 -25.77 20.17 -24.44
CA LEU A 3 -26.74 19.34 -23.71
C LEU A 3 -26.21 17.91 -23.46
N LYS A 4 -25.42 17.37 -24.40
CA LYS A 4 -24.72 16.07 -24.27
C LYS A 4 -23.74 16.11 -23.10
N THR A 5 -22.89 17.13 -23.04
CA THR A 5 -21.90 17.34 -21.96
C THR A 5 -22.58 17.42 -20.59
N GLN A 6 -23.67 18.18 -20.47
CA GLN A 6 -24.40 18.34 -19.22
C GLN A 6 -25.02 17.03 -18.72
N ARG A 7 -25.58 16.22 -19.61
CA ARG A 7 -26.12 14.88 -19.26
C ARG A 7 -25.01 13.93 -18.78
N LEU A 8 -23.85 13.95 -19.44
CA LEU A 8 -22.70 13.12 -19.04
C LEU A 8 -22.16 13.54 -17.67
N LEU A 9 -22.05 14.84 -17.39
CA LEU A 9 -21.65 15.35 -16.07
C LEU A 9 -22.58 14.84 -14.95
N VAL A 10 -23.89 14.97 -15.15
CA VAL A 10 -24.88 14.50 -14.15
C VAL A 10 -24.78 12.99 -13.94
N ARG A 11 -24.60 12.21 -15.02
CA ARG A 11 -24.40 10.76 -14.92
C ARG A 11 -23.13 10.40 -14.17
N ALA A 12 -22.00 11.03 -14.50
CA ALA A 12 -20.71 10.79 -13.87
C ALA A 12 -20.76 11.07 -12.36
N ARG A 13 -21.37 12.19 -11.95
CA ARG A 13 -21.59 12.52 -10.54
C ARG A 13 -22.42 11.46 -9.80
N LYS A 14 -23.50 11.00 -10.43
CA LYS A 14 -24.37 9.97 -9.83
C LYS A 14 -23.61 8.66 -9.60
N ILE A 15 -22.77 8.25 -10.55
CA ILE A 15 -21.93 7.05 -10.49
C ILE A 15 -20.83 7.23 -9.41
N ALA A 16 -20.17 8.38 -9.39
CA ALA A 16 -19.18 8.72 -8.37
C ALA A 16 -19.75 8.68 -6.94
N ASN A 17 -20.98 9.17 -6.76
CA ASN A 17 -21.68 9.16 -5.46
C ASN A 17 -22.09 7.74 -5.00
N LYS A 18 -22.18 6.79 -5.93
CA LYS A 18 -22.35 5.37 -5.62
C LYS A 18 -21.03 4.65 -5.29
N GLY A 19 -19.89 5.34 -5.39
CA GLY A 19 -18.56 4.76 -5.15
C GLY A 19 -17.92 4.11 -6.38
N GLU A 20 -18.58 4.15 -7.53
CA GLU A 20 -18.10 3.56 -8.80
C GLU A 20 -17.08 4.50 -9.48
N ILE A 21 -15.97 4.79 -8.80
CA ILE A 21 -15.02 5.85 -9.17
C ILE A 21 -14.43 5.62 -10.57
N GLU A 22 -14.05 4.40 -10.92
CA GLU A 22 -13.43 4.11 -12.23
C GLU A 22 -14.39 4.34 -13.41
N GLU A 23 -15.68 4.04 -13.24
CA GLU A 23 -16.67 4.32 -14.29
C GLU A 23 -16.91 5.84 -14.41
N ALA A 24 -16.96 6.55 -13.28
CA ALA A 24 -17.09 8.01 -13.30
C ALA A 24 -15.87 8.68 -13.95
N GLU A 25 -14.64 8.22 -13.68
CA GLU A 25 -13.41 8.71 -14.31
C GLU A 25 -13.45 8.57 -15.83
N LYS A 26 -13.89 7.41 -16.36
CA LYS A 26 -14.03 7.20 -17.81
C LYS A 26 -14.95 8.24 -18.44
N ILE A 27 -16.08 8.53 -17.80
CA ILE A 27 -17.04 9.51 -18.33
C ILE A 27 -16.46 10.93 -18.29
N TYR A 28 -15.75 11.32 -17.22
CA TYR A 28 -15.09 12.62 -17.16
C TYR A 28 -13.98 12.75 -18.21
N SER A 29 -13.19 11.69 -18.45
CA SER A 29 -12.18 11.67 -19.52
C SER A 29 -12.82 11.85 -20.90
N MET A 30 -13.93 11.17 -21.19
CA MET A 30 -14.68 11.35 -22.45
C MET A 30 -15.19 12.80 -22.62
N ILE A 31 -15.63 13.44 -21.54
CA ILE A 31 -16.04 14.86 -21.59
C ILE A 31 -14.84 15.76 -21.94
N LEU A 32 -13.66 15.46 -21.40
CA LEU A 32 -12.45 16.24 -21.63
C LEU A 32 -11.85 16.00 -23.03
N GLU A 33 -12.07 14.83 -23.64
CA GLU A 33 -11.76 14.59 -25.05
C GLU A 33 -12.60 15.48 -25.98
N ASP A 34 -13.91 15.57 -25.75
CA ASP A 34 -14.84 16.42 -26.51
C ASP A 34 -14.70 17.92 -26.16
N SER A 35 -14.26 18.26 -24.95
CA SER A 35 -14.21 19.63 -24.43
C SER A 35 -13.07 19.80 -23.41
N PRO A 36 -11.81 19.95 -23.89
CA PRO A 36 -10.63 20.02 -23.02
C PRO A 36 -10.65 21.19 -22.03
N GLU A 37 -11.42 22.24 -22.28
CA GLU A 37 -11.53 23.42 -21.41
C GLU A 37 -12.63 23.30 -20.34
N ASN A 38 -13.30 22.14 -20.23
CA ASN A 38 -14.36 21.96 -19.26
C ASN A 38 -13.80 21.90 -17.83
N LYS A 39 -13.83 23.06 -17.15
CA LYS A 39 -13.35 23.22 -15.78
C LYS A 39 -14.07 22.28 -14.79
N GLU A 40 -15.38 22.12 -14.92
CA GLU A 40 -16.17 21.27 -14.02
C GLU A 40 -15.73 19.80 -14.12
N ALA A 41 -15.52 19.29 -15.33
CA ALA A 41 -14.99 17.92 -15.52
C ALA A 41 -13.55 17.77 -15.00
N LYS A 42 -12.69 18.79 -15.16
CA LYS A 42 -11.33 18.78 -14.60
C LYS A 42 -11.34 18.72 -13.07
N ASP A 43 -12.14 19.58 -12.45
CA ASP A 43 -12.23 19.71 -10.99
C ASP A 43 -12.78 18.41 -10.37
N GLU A 44 -13.85 17.85 -10.96
CA GLU A 44 -14.45 16.58 -10.51
C GLU A 44 -13.49 15.40 -10.71
N LEU A 45 -12.80 15.32 -11.85
CA LEU A 45 -11.81 14.27 -12.10
C LEU A 45 -10.64 14.35 -11.11
N SER A 46 -10.20 15.55 -10.76
CA SER A 46 -9.20 15.76 -9.70
C SER A 46 -9.73 15.29 -8.34
N ALA A 47 -10.96 15.64 -7.98
CA ALA A 47 -11.60 15.22 -6.74
C ALA A 47 -11.75 13.69 -6.66
N LEU A 48 -12.11 13.02 -7.77
CA LEU A 48 -12.18 11.56 -7.84
C LEU A 48 -10.82 10.90 -7.60
N LYS A 49 -9.76 11.42 -8.20
CA LYS A 49 -8.40 10.94 -7.96
C LYS A 49 -8.05 11.04 -6.47
N HIS A 50 -8.33 12.19 -5.85
CA HIS A 50 -8.12 12.35 -4.40
C HIS A 50 -8.97 11.38 -3.57
N ARG A 51 -10.23 11.16 -3.93
CA ARG A 51 -11.10 10.18 -3.25
C ARG A 51 -10.57 8.76 -3.40
N LYS A 52 -10.11 8.36 -4.58
CA LYS A 52 -9.48 7.05 -4.84
C LYS A 52 -8.25 6.82 -3.97
N LEU A 53 -7.42 7.85 -3.82
CA LEU A 53 -6.24 7.84 -2.94
C LEU A 53 -6.57 7.67 -1.45
N GLN A 54 -7.81 7.91 -1.04
CA GLN A 54 -8.28 7.74 0.35
C GLN A 54 -9.10 6.47 0.54
N GLN A 55 -9.32 5.68 -0.52
CA GLN A 55 -10.05 4.43 -0.39
C GLN A 55 -9.18 3.37 0.28
N GLU A 56 -9.79 2.68 1.24
CA GLU A 56 -9.21 1.46 1.80
C GLU A 56 -9.57 0.26 0.90
N PRO A 57 -8.66 -0.72 0.77
CA PRO A 57 -8.96 -1.95 0.06
C PRO A 57 -10.12 -2.72 0.73
N PRO A 58 -10.99 -3.40 -0.05
CA PRO A 58 -12.06 -4.23 0.49
C PRO A 58 -11.50 -5.34 1.39
N ARG A 59 -12.13 -5.55 2.56
CA ARG A 59 -11.66 -6.52 3.56
C ARG A 59 -11.56 -7.93 3.00
N GLU A 60 -12.51 -8.32 2.16
CA GLU A 60 -12.55 -9.63 1.52
C GLU A 60 -11.31 -9.86 0.64
N LYS A 61 -10.89 -8.82 -0.10
CA LYS A 61 -9.68 -8.92 -0.93
C LYS A 61 -8.41 -8.95 -0.10
N ILE A 62 -8.34 -8.18 0.98
CA ILE A 62 -7.22 -8.25 1.93
C ILE A 62 -7.09 -9.67 2.52
N HIS A 63 -8.21 -10.23 3.00
CA HIS A 63 -8.24 -11.58 3.56
C HIS A 63 -7.82 -12.63 2.54
N SER A 64 -8.26 -12.51 1.29
CA SER A 64 -7.85 -13.39 0.19
C SER A 64 -6.33 -13.41 0.02
N VAL A 65 -5.69 -12.25 -0.09
CA VAL A 65 -4.23 -12.14 -0.25
C VAL A 65 -3.48 -12.71 0.96
N ILE A 66 -3.94 -12.42 2.17
CA ILE A 66 -3.33 -12.97 3.39
C ILE A 66 -3.46 -14.49 3.40
N SER A 67 -4.62 -15.03 3.03
CA SER A 67 -4.85 -16.48 2.98
C SER A 67 -3.92 -17.17 1.96
N LEU A 68 -3.74 -16.59 0.78
CA LEU A 68 -2.80 -17.11 -0.22
C LEU A 68 -1.37 -17.15 0.34
N PHE A 69 -0.93 -16.06 0.98
CA PHE A 69 0.38 -15.99 1.60
C PHE A 69 0.56 -17.05 2.69
N THR A 70 -0.41 -17.21 3.60
CA THR A 70 -0.33 -18.20 4.69
C THR A 70 -0.38 -19.65 4.18
N ASN A 71 -1.01 -19.89 3.03
CA ASN A 71 -1.04 -21.19 2.37
C ASN A 71 0.19 -21.45 1.48
N ASN A 72 1.24 -20.61 1.60
CA ASN A 72 2.48 -20.68 0.82
C ASN A 72 2.27 -20.51 -0.70
N GLN A 73 1.15 -19.93 -1.13
CA GLN A 73 0.87 -19.53 -2.51
C GLN A 73 1.40 -18.13 -2.76
N ILE A 74 2.72 -17.97 -2.62
CA ILE A 74 3.38 -16.66 -2.53
C ILE A 74 3.28 -15.90 -3.84
N GLN A 75 3.35 -16.59 -4.99
CA GLN A 75 3.32 -15.94 -6.29
C GLN A 75 1.92 -15.38 -6.59
N GLU A 76 0.87 -16.13 -6.28
CA GLU A 76 -0.51 -15.70 -6.41
C GLU A 76 -0.81 -14.52 -5.47
N ALA A 77 -0.35 -14.59 -4.22
CA ALA A 77 -0.47 -13.47 -3.27
C ALA A 77 0.23 -12.21 -3.80
N LEU A 78 1.42 -12.38 -4.41
CA LEU A 78 2.20 -11.28 -4.98
C LEU A 78 1.48 -10.63 -6.18
N ASP A 79 0.83 -11.41 -7.03
CA ASP A 79 0.14 -10.88 -8.20
C ASP A 79 -1.19 -10.20 -7.82
N ASP A 80 -1.91 -10.75 -6.86
CA ASP A 80 -3.13 -10.15 -6.31
C ASP A 80 -2.83 -8.83 -5.57
N VAL A 81 -1.79 -8.79 -4.74
CA VAL A 81 -1.43 -7.56 -4.00
C VAL A 81 -0.94 -6.46 -4.96
N LYS A 82 -0.22 -6.79 -6.04
CA LYS A 82 0.14 -5.82 -7.09
C LYS A 82 -1.10 -5.21 -7.73
N THR A 83 -2.08 -6.04 -8.04
CA THR A 83 -3.36 -5.59 -8.62
C THR A 83 -4.10 -4.68 -7.65
N LEU A 84 -4.12 -5.02 -6.35
CA LEU A 84 -4.72 -4.18 -5.32
C LEU A 84 -4.01 -2.82 -5.16
N ILE A 85 -2.68 -2.78 -5.21
CA ILE A 85 -1.92 -1.52 -5.08
C ILE A 85 -2.29 -0.53 -6.20
N ASN A 86 -2.61 -1.00 -7.41
CA ASN A 86 -3.09 -0.13 -8.49
C ASN A 86 -4.42 0.58 -8.15
N GLY A 87 -5.29 -0.09 -7.38
CA GLY A 87 -6.56 0.46 -6.90
C GLY A 87 -6.41 1.30 -5.64
N TYR A 88 -5.49 0.92 -4.76
CA TYR A 88 -5.32 1.47 -3.41
C TYR A 88 -3.85 1.83 -3.12
N PRO A 89 -3.25 2.77 -3.87
CA PRO A 89 -1.82 3.05 -3.85
C PRO A 89 -1.31 3.74 -2.57
N ASN A 90 -2.20 4.10 -1.65
CA ASN A 90 -1.86 4.69 -0.35
C ASN A 90 -2.12 3.73 0.82
N SER A 91 -2.41 2.45 0.55
CA SER A 91 -2.59 1.47 1.61
C SER A 91 -1.24 0.96 2.11
N ALA A 92 -0.82 1.41 3.31
CA ALA A 92 0.40 0.93 3.96
C ALA A 92 0.40 -0.60 4.14
N LEU A 93 -0.77 -1.19 4.42
CA LEU A 93 -0.94 -2.63 4.57
C LEU A 93 -0.58 -3.41 3.30
N LEU A 94 -1.01 -2.94 2.13
CA LEU A 94 -0.71 -3.63 0.87
C LEU A 94 0.79 -3.65 0.56
N TYR A 95 1.49 -2.54 0.84
CA TYR A 95 2.94 -2.51 0.70
C TYR A 95 3.64 -3.43 1.71
N ASN A 96 3.17 -3.50 2.96
CA ASN A 96 3.70 -4.45 3.94
C ASN A 96 3.50 -5.92 3.50
N ILE A 97 2.34 -6.25 2.93
CA ILE A 97 2.07 -7.60 2.39
C ILE A 97 2.96 -7.91 1.18
N ARG A 98 3.09 -6.96 0.23
CA ARG A 98 3.96 -7.15 -0.94
C ARG A 98 5.42 -7.31 -0.54
N ALA A 99 5.88 -6.52 0.45
CA ALA A 99 7.22 -6.66 1.02
C ALA A 99 7.44 -8.06 1.61
N SER A 100 6.45 -8.58 2.36
CA SER A 100 6.51 -9.94 2.92
C SER A 100 6.57 -11.01 1.82
N CYS A 101 5.81 -10.85 0.73
CA CYS A 101 5.87 -11.74 -0.44
C CYS A 101 7.25 -11.68 -1.12
N CYS A 102 7.76 -10.47 -1.39
CA CYS A 102 9.09 -10.27 -1.99
C CYS A 102 10.20 -10.86 -1.12
N LYS A 103 10.14 -10.69 0.20
CA LYS A 103 11.07 -11.31 1.14
C LYS A 103 11.03 -12.84 1.04
N ALA A 104 9.84 -13.43 1.00
CA ALA A 104 9.66 -14.88 0.91
C ALA A 104 10.25 -15.50 -0.37
N ILE A 105 10.32 -14.73 -1.47
CA ILE A 105 10.97 -15.15 -2.73
C ILE A 105 12.42 -14.65 -2.89
N GLY A 106 13.03 -14.10 -1.82
CA GLY A 106 14.41 -13.65 -1.82
C GLY A 106 14.68 -12.30 -2.48
N GLN A 107 13.64 -11.54 -2.86
CA GLN A 107 13.77 -10.19 -3.40
C GLN A 107 13.89 -9.15 -2.27
N LEU A 108 14.97 -9.23 -1.51
CA LEU A 108 15.15 -8.47 -0.28
C LEU A 108 15.19 -6.95 -0.50
N ASP A 109 15.88 -6.45 -1.52
CA ASP A 109 15.91 -5.00 -1.83
C ASP A 109 14.53 -4.44 -2.18
N THR A 110 13.72 -5.21 -2.91
CA THR A 110 12.34 -4.83 -3.23
C THR A 110 11.50 -4.81 -1.96
N ALA A 111 11.67 -5.80 -1.08
CA ALA A 111 10.98 -5.84 0.20
C ALA A 111 11.31 -4.63 1.08
N VAL A 112 12.59 -4.21 1.16
CA VAL A 112 13.00 -3.00 1.88
C VAL A 112 12.25 -1.77 1.37
N LYS A 113 12.26 -1.53 0.05
CA LYS A 113 11.57 -0.37 -0.55
C LYS A 113 10.07 -0.36 -0.25
N ASP A 114 9.44 -1.53 -0.23
CA ASP A 114 8.03 -1.65 0.09
C ASP A 114 7.74 -1.44 1.57
N TYR A 115 8.56 -1.94 2.49
CA TYR A 115 8.44 -1.61 3.91
C TYR A 115 8.64 -0.10 4.15
N GLU A 116 9.64 0.52 3.54
CA GLU A 116 9.85 1.96 3.62
C GLU A 116 8.65 2.75 3.08
N LYS A 117 8.04 2.29 1.97
CA LYS A 117 6.82 2.89 1.44
C LYS A 117 5.64 2.73 2.40
N ALA A 118 5.48 1.56 3.02
CA ALA A 118 4.46 1.33 4.04
C ALA A 118 4.65 2.28 5.23
N LEU A 119 5.89 2.49 5.67
CA LEU A 119 6.24 3.37 6.79
C LEU A 119 6.11 4.85 6.45
N ALA A 120 6.32 5.25 5.20
CA ALA A 120 6.03 6.61 4.75
C ALA A 120 4.52 6.92 4.78
N LEU A 121 3.68 5.92 4.55
CA LEU A 121 2.21 6.04 4.63
C LEU A 121 1.70 5.89 6.07
N LYS A 122 2.34 5.05 6.88
CA LYS A 122 2.00 4.78 8.27
C LYS A 122 3.27 4.68 9.14
N PRO A 123 3.77 5.80 9.69
CA PRO A 123 5.03 5.82 10.45
C PRO A 123 5.03 5.01 11.74
N ASP A 124 3.85 4.76 12.32
CA ASP A 124 3.65 3.98 13.55
C ASP A 124 3.36 2.48 13.27
N TYR A 125 3.74 1.97 12.10
CA TYR A 125 3.50 0.58 11.74
C TYR A 125 4.57 -0.37 12.30
N ALA A 126 4.39 -0.78 13.57
CA ALA A 126 5.34 -1.61 14.31
C ALA A 126 5.70 -2.92 13.58
N GLU A 127 4.73 -3.61 12.98
CA GLU A 127 4.97 -4.85 12.23
C GLU A 127 5.86 -4.61 10.99
N ALA A 128 5.65 -3.51 10.26
CA ALA A 128 6.48 -3.16 9.10
C ALA A 128 7.91 -2.80 9.51
N LEU A 129 8.10 -2.08 10.63
CA LEU A 129 9.43 -1.80 11.20
C LEU A 129 10.14 -3.08 11.63
N TYR A 130 9.42 -3.99 12.30
CA TYR A 130 9.97 -5.27 12.72
C TYR A 130 10.41 -6.10 11.50
N ASN A 131 9.54 -6.24 10.50
CA ASN A 131 9.86 -7.01 9.30
C ASN A 131 10.97 -6.37 8.45
N LEU A 132 11.02 -5.04 8.36
CA LEU A 132 12.13 -4.30 7.77
C LEU A 132 13.45 -4.62 8.50
N GLY A 133 13.43 -4.64 9.83
CA GLY A 133 14.59 -5.04 10.63
C GLY A 133 15.10 -6.44 10.30
N ILE A 134 14.19 -7.40 10.10
CA ILE A 134 14.56 -8.76 9.68
C ILE A 134 15.23 -8.73 8.31
N THR A 135 14.60 -8.09 7.33
CA THR A 135 15.12 -8.02 5.96
C THR A 135 16.47 -7.31 5.89
N LEU A 136 16.66 -6.23 6.65
CA LEU A 136 17.94 -5.51 6.72
C LEU A 136 19.05 -6.37 7.33
N ARG A 137 18.74 -7.17 8.36
CA ARG A 137 19.69 -8.11 8.95
C ARG A 137 20.09 -9.20 7.94
N GLU A 138 19.12 -9.74 7.19
CA GLU A 138 19.38 -10.71 6.10
C GLU A 138 20.27 -10.13 4.99
N LEU A 139 20.19 -8.82 4.75
CA LEU A 139 21.07 -8.07 3.84
C LEU A 139 22.43 -7.67 4.47
N GLY A 140 22.69 -8.03 5.73
CA GLY A 140 23.92 -7.65 6.45
C GLY A 140 23.96 -6.19 6.92
N GLN A 141 22.86 -5.45 6.80
CA GLN A 141 22.74 -4.05 7.23
C GLN A 141 22.37 -3.96 8.72
N ILE A 142 23.29 -4.42 9.58
CA ILE A 142 23.03 -4.65 11.01
C ILE A 142 22.59 -3.38 11.76
N ASP A 143 23.28 -2.24 11.56
CA ASP A 143 22.93 -0.99 12.26
C ASP A 143 21.52 -0.50 11.89
N ALA A 144 21.15 -0.62 10.61
CA ALA A 144 19.82 -0.27 10.14
C ALA A 144 18.76 -1.21 10.72
N ALA A 145 19.06 -2.52 10.81
CA ALA A 145 18.19 -3.50 11.45
C ALA A 145 17.93 -3.15 12.93
N ILE A 146 18.98 -2.85 13.70
CA ILE A 146 18.87 -2.43 15.11
C ILE A 146 17.97 -1.21 15.24
N LYS A 147 18.16 -0.20 14.38
CA LYS A 147 17.34 1.02 14.38
C LYS A 147 15.86 0.69 14.15
N SER A 148 15.55 -0.14 13.16
CA SER A 148 14.18 -0.56 12.84
C SER A 148 13.53 -1.31 14.00
N TYR A 149 14.24 -2.25 14.64
CA TYR A 149 13.71 -2.95 15.82
C TYR A 149 13.47 -2.03 17.01
N LYS A 150 14.39 -1.09 17.30
CA LYS A 150 14.21 -0.10 18.37
C LYS A 150 13.01 0.80 18.13
N GLN A 151 12.77 1.21 16.88
CA GLN A 151 11.57 1.96 16.51
C GLN A 151 10.30 1.12 16.69
N ALA A 152 10.31 -0.15 16.27
CA ALA A 152 9.18 -1.05 16.50
C ALA A 152 8.86 -1.18 18.01
N LEU A 153 9.89 -1.30 18.85
CA LEU A 153 9.75 -1.36 20.31
C LEU A 153 9.31 -0.04 20.95
N THR A 154 9.60 1.10 20.33
CA THR A 154 9.09 2.40 20.79
C THR A 154 7.57 2.47 20.63
N ILE A 155 7.04 1.89 19.55
CA ILE A 155 5.59 1.85 19.27
C ILE A 155 4.92 0.71 20.05
N LYS A 156 5.56 -0.46 20.10
CA LYS A 156 5.06 -1.68 20.75
C LYS A 156 6.14 -2.25 21.70
N PRO A 157 6.22 -1.78 22.95
CA PRO A 157 7.26 -2.17 23.89
C PRO A 157 7.29 -3.67 24.24
N ASP A 158 6.16 -4.35 24.11
CA ASP A 158 5.98 -5.78 24.39
C ASP A 158 6.21 -6.67 23.15
N TYR A 159 6.76 -6.13 22.06
CA TYR A 159 7.00 -6.89 20.84
C TYR A 159 8.17 -7.89 21.03
N PHE A 160 7.83 -9.08 21.56
CA PHE A 160 8.77 -10.15 21.86
C PHE A 160 9.74 -10.47 20.72
N GLY A 161 9.25 -10.57 19.49
CA GLY A 161 10.09 -10.85 18.32
C GLY A 161 11.21 -9.82 18.12
N ALA A 162 10.91 -8.53 18.33
CA ALA A 162 11.90 -7.45 18.18
C ALA A 162 12.97 -7.50 19.28
N HIS A 163 12.57 -7.77 20.54
CA HIS A 163 13.52 -7.99 21.64
C HIS A 163 14.46 -9.17 21.36
N ASN A 164 13.90 -10.30 20.92
CA ASN A 164 14.69 -11.50 20.63
C ASN A 164 15.71 -11.26 19.51
N ASN A 165 15.29 -10.62 18.41
CA ASN A 165 16.20 -10.32 17.30
C ASN A 165 17.29 -9.31 17.68
N LEU A 166 16.97 -8.30 18.51
CA LEU A 166 17.98 -7.38 19.04
C LEU A 166 18.97 -8.10 19.95
N GLY A 167 18.49 -8.96 20.86
CA GLY A 167 19.36 -9.76 21.73
C GLY A 167 20.33 -10.63 20.93
N ASN A 168 19.84 -11.31 19.89
CA ASN A 168 20.70 -12.11 19.01
C ASN A 168 21.76 -11.26 18.31
N ILE A 169 21.39 -10.08 17.80
CA ILE A 169 22.36 -9.16 17.20
C ILE A 169 23.41 -8.71 18.22
N PHE A 170 23.02 -8.34 19.44
CA PHE A 170 23.98 -7.90 20.46
C PHE A 170 24.92 -9.02 20.90
N LEU A 171 24.41 -10.25 21.03
CA LEU A 171 25.26 -11.43 21.28
C LEU A 171 26.28 -11.64 20.16
N GLU A 172 25.87 -11.50 18.89
CA GLU A 172 26.77 -11.59 17.73
C GLU A 172 27.84 -10.49 17.73
N LEU A 173 27.50 -9.30 18.25
CA LEU A 173 28.42 -8.16 18.40
C LEU A 173 29.26 -8.21 19.69
N GLY A 174 29.00 -9.16 20.59
CA GLY A 174 29.68 -9.27 21.89
C GLY A 174 29.33 -8.14 22.87
N GLN A 175 28.11 -7.60 22.79
CA GLN A 175 27.61 -6.50 23.62
C GLN A 175 26.67 -6.98 24.74
#